data_AF-A0A8J8W3Z8-F1
#
_entry.id   AF-A0A8J8W3Z8-F1
#
_cell.length_a   1.000
_cell.length_b   1.000
_cell.length_c   1.000
_cell.angle_alpha   90.00
_cell.angle_beta   90.00
_cell.angle_gamma   90.00
#
_symmetry.space_group_name_H-M   'P 1'
#
loop_
_entity.id
_entity.type
_entity.pdbx_description
1 polymer ?
#
loop_
_entity_poly.entity_id
_entity_poly.type
_entity_poly.pdbx_seq_one_letter_code
_entity_poly.pdbx_strand_id
1 'polypeptide(L)'
;MTSHIEEGISSRLPSEPPPLPYSLRTRKKAIAIFWTIFIIDTLGQPLILYWTLWYLTNLSHNLVFSVVTAAIGGVSVFEYFYRLYNLLRKGSRARPLNARSSWLDFFHINFTLVWLILAVELIVGSVPHEPYVRLIAMVLPTVMFYFGFVHLTLDVLRMMGFKAPFRISSTPKGAPMPTALYALIEDVVAVDGGGGQIYRYALRTRYLSSPYFRRMLFEMNCFWSGGSIIFAAVITALVFTLPEPVAFTLGWSLPFAWAGIWTLITIPWVQSDLRREKEAWAQNVGQGGEPCVDQVRAPAARTRFTSVQEAIPSILPWSRNKEIPPSVPPAGPCDIEGLPPKPASLPDSTPAATLENQPLGPESPSQIEGDEPTQHPMTSTDERGTDVGHPTLPSEKN
;
A
#
# COMPACT_ATOMS: atom_id res chain seq x y z
N MET A 1 7.65 32.26 -54.12
CA MET A 1 8.08 33.13 -53.02
C MET A 1 7.20 32.78 -51.84
N THR A 2 7.68 31.83 -51.05
CA THR A 2 7.03 31.09 -49.98
C THR A 2 6.94 31.95 -48.72
N SER A 3 5.74 32.33 -48.31
CA SER A 3 5.46 32.88 -46.98
C SER A 3 4.45 31.97 -46.27
N HIS A 4 4.94 30.86 -45.75
CA HIS A 4 4.22 29.99 -44.84
C HIS A 4 5.18 29.67 -43.68
N ILE A 5 4.64 29.78 -42.46
CA ILE A 5 5.13 29.18 -41.22
C ILE A 5 6.18 30.02 -40.47
N GLU A 6 5.71 31.05 -39.77
CA GLU A 6 6.29 31.51 -38.50
C GLU A 6 5.14 31.86 -37.53
N GLU A 7 4.22 30.92 -37.31
CA GLU A 7 3.45 30.91 -36.07
C GLU A 7 4.17 30.00 -35.09
N GLY A 8 4.89 30.65 -34.16
CA GLY A 8 5.66 30.01 -33.13
C GLY A 8 4.83 29.02 -32.33
N ILE A 9 5.31 27.79 -32.27
CA ILE A 9 4.92 26.76 -31.31
C ILE A 9 5.30 27.30 -29.92
N SER A 10 4.42 28.12 -29.34
CA SER A 10 4.39 28.33 -27.89
C SER A 10 3.94 27.00 -27.30
N SER A 11 4.89 26.20 -26.83
CA SER A 11 4.63 25.00 -26.05
C SER A 11 3.90 25.41 -24.78
N ARG A 12 2.57 25.49 -24.85
CA ARG A 12 1.72 25.72 -23.69
C ARG A 12 2.04 24.62 -22.68
N LEU A 13 2.75 24.99 -21.62
CA LEU A 13 2.93 24.14 -20.47
C LEU A 13 1.56 23.62 -20.02
N PRO A 14 1.42 22.32 -19.74
CA PRO A 14 0.14 21.77 -19.31
C PRO A 14 -0.34 22.51 -18.06
N SER A 15 -1.59 22.98 -18.11
CA SER A 15 -2.22 23.76 -17.03
C SER A 15 -2.54 22.95 -15.78
N GLU A 16 -2.34 21.63 -15.82
CA GLU A 16 -2.57 20.71 -14.72
C GLU A 16 -1.35 19.78 -14.51
N PRO A 17 -1.08 19.38 -13.25
CA PRO A 17 -0.03 18.41 -12.97
C PRO A 17 -0.36 17.05 -13.60
N PRO A 18 0.65 16.19 -13.87
CA PRO A 18 0.42 14.87 -14.46
C PRO A 18 -0.67 14.08 -13.70
N PRO A 19 -1.73 13.64 -14.40
CA PRO A 19 -2.87 13.01 -13.75
C PRO A 19 -2.50 11.62 -13.24
N LEU A 20 -3.09 11.24 -12.11
CA LEU A 20 -3.05 9.85 -11.64
C LEU A 20 -4.26 9.14 -12.25
N PRO A 21 -4.08 8.08 -13.07
CA PRO A 21 -5.15 7.34 -13.74
C PRO A 21 -5.88 6.40 -12.77
N TYR A 22 -6.10 6.86 -11.53
CA TYR A 22 -6.65 6.07 -10.44
C TYR A 22 -7.55 6.93 -9.57
N SER A 23 -8.80 6.49 -9.40
CA SER A 23 -9.79 7.18 -8.56
C SER A 23 -10.27 6.28 -7.43
N LEU A 24 -10.13 6.75 -6.20
CA LEU A 24 -10.67 6.08 -5.02
C LEU A 24 -12.20 6.19 -4.94
N ARG A 25 -12.80 7.15 -5.67
CA ARG A 25 -14.24 7.42 -5.58
C ARG A 25 -15.10 6.30 -6.14
N THR A 26 -14.62 5.62 -7.18
CA THR A 26 -15.33 4.49 -7.81
C THR A 26 -15.25 3.21 -6.97
N ARG A 27 -14.27 3.12 -6.05
CA ARG A 27 -13.98 1.92 -5.25
C ARG A 27 -14.37 2.03 -3.77
N LYS A 28 -15.08 3.09 -3.36
CA LYS A 28 -15.47 3.33 -1.96
C LYS A 28 -16.17 2.15 -1.30
N LYS A 29 -17.08 1.47 -2.03
CA LYS A 29 -17.78 0.28 -1.51
C LYS A 29 -16.83 -0.87 -1.22
N ALA A 30 -15.93 -1.19 -2.15
CA ALA A 30 -14.94 -2.25 -1.96
C ALA A 30 -13.99 -1.93 -0.80
N ILE A 31 -13.53 -0.67 -0.72
CA ILE A 31 -12.68 -0.20 0.39
C ILE A 31 -13.42 -0.31 1.73
N ALA A 32 -14.69 0.12 1.79
CA ALA A 32 -15.49 0.04 3.01
C ALA A 32 -15.74 -1.41 3.46
N ILE A 33 -16.06 -2.30 2.52
CA ILE A 33 -16.25 -3.73 2.80
C ILE A 33 -14.95 -4.33 3.34
N PHE A 34 -13.83 -4.10 2.65
CA PHE A 34 -12.51 -4.58 3.08
C PHE A 34 -12.17 -4.12 4.49
N TRP A 35 -12.25 -2.81 4.77
CA TRP A 35 -11.95 -2.27 6.10
C TRP A 35 -12.91 -2.77 7.17
N THR A 36 -14.18 -2.99 6.84
CA THR A 36 -15.15 -3.56 7.78
C THR A 36 -14.77 -4.99 8.17
N ILE A 37 -14.48 -5.85 7.18
CA ILE A 37 -14.07 -7.24 7.44
C ILE A 37 -12.72 -7.25 8.16
N PHE A 38 -11.77 -6.40 7.77
CA PHE A 38 -10.47 -6.27 8.43
C PHE A 38 -10.61 -5.88 9.91
N ILE A 39 -11.43 -4.88 10.23
CA ILE A 39 -11.67 -4.45 11.63
C ILE A 39 -12.35 -5.59 12.42
N ILE A 40 -13.29 -6.32 11.81
CA ILE A 40 -13.90 -7.47 12.48
C ILE A 40 -12.84 -8.55 12.75
N ASP A 41 -12.03 -8.93 11.77
CA ASP A 41 -11.01 -9.99 11.87
C ASP A 41 -9.90 -9.65 12.87
N THR A 42 -9.46 -8.38 12.90
CA THR A 42 -8.26 -7.96 13.64
C THR A 42 -8.54 -7.22 14.95
N LEU A 43 -9.73 -6.64 15.14
CA LEU A 43 -10.11 -5.92 16.36
C LEU A 43 -11.31 -6.56 17.05
N GLY A 44 -12.40 -6.77 16.32
CA GLY A 44 -13.66 -7.25 16.88
C GLY A 44 -13.54 -8.67 17.43
N GLN A 45 -13.16 -9.60 16.56
CA GLN A 45 -13.07 -11.02 16.86
C GLN A 45 -12.11 -11.34 18.02
N PRO A 46 -10.89 -10.76 18.12
CA PRO A 46 -9.98 -11.01 19.24
C PRO A 46 -10.55 -10.60 20.59
N LEU A 47 -11.14 -9.40 20.64
CA LEU A 47 -11.72 -8.87 21.86
C LEU A 47 -12.97 -9.66 22.27
N ILE A 48 -13.85 -9.96 21.32
CA ILE A 48 -15.05 -10.74 21.58
C ILE A 48 -14.68 -12.13 22.07
N LEU A 49 -13.78 -12.84 21.37
CA LEU A 49 -13.35 -14.19 21.77
C LEU A 49 -12.65 -14.17 23.13
N TYR A 50 -11.76 -13.22 23.40
CA TYR A 50 -11.11 -13.09 24.69
C TYR A 50 -12.14 -12.92 25.81
N TRP A 51 -13.01 -11.91 25.75
CA TRP A 51 -13.97 -11.64 26.82
C TRP A 51 -15.02 -12.75 26.98
N THR A 52 -15.48 -13.36 25.88
CA THR A 52 -16.46 -14.44 25.95
C THR A 52 -15.86 -15.73 26.49
N LEU A 53 -14.72 -16.18 25.96
CA LEU A 53 -14.10 -17.43 26.39
C LEU A 53 -13.51 -17.30 27.79
N TRP A 54 -12.92 -16.15 28.14
CA TRP A 54 -12.30 -15.95 29.45
C TRP A 54 -13.32 -15.89 30.60
N TYR A 55 -14.49 -15.28 30.39
CA TYR A 55 -15.45 -15.04 31.48
C TYR A 55 -16.70 -15.91 31.43
N LEU A 56 -17.05 -16.49 30.28
CA LEU A 56 -18.27 -17.31 30.12
C LEU A 56 -17.98 -18.82 30.03
N THR A 57 -16.71 -19.23 30.09
CA THR A 57 -16.33 -20.65 30.00
C THR A 57 -15.29 -21.01 31.06
N ASN A 58 -15.11 -22.31 31.31
CA ASN A 58 -14.09 -22.86 32.22
C ASN A 58 -12.87 -23.39 31.46
N LEU A 59 -12.58 -22.85 30.28
CA LEU A 59 -11.42 -23.23 29.48
C LEU A 59 -10.12 -22.74 30.14
N SER A 60 -9.03 -23.48 29.96
CA SER A 60 -7.71 -23.01 30.43
C SER A 60 -7.31 -21.73 29.70
N HIS A 61 -6.63 -20.81 30.40
CA HIS A 61 -6.19 -19.54 29.83
C HIS A 61 -5.36 -19.72 28.54
N ASN A 62 -4.48 -20.72 28.53
CA ASN A 62 -3.71 -21.11 27.36
C ASN A 62 -4.60 -21.48 26.16
N LEU A 63 -5.67 -22.25 26.38
CA LEU A 63 -6.59 -22.65 25.32
C LEU A 63 -7.38 -21.44 24.79
N VAL A 64 -7.84 -20.56 25.69
CA VAL A 64 -8.52 -19.31 25.31
C VAL A 64 -7.65 -18.50 24.36
N PHE A 65 -6.40 -18.23 24.73
CA PHE A 65 -5.49 -17.45 23.89
C PHE A 65 -5.06 -18.20 22.62
N SER A 66 -4.92 -19.52 22.66
CA SER A 66 -4.66 -20.31 21.45
C SER A 66 -5.80 -20.20 20.43
N VAL A 67 -7.06 -20.25 20.88
CA VAL A 67 -8.24 -20.05 20.02
C VAL A 67 -8.28 -18.63 19.47
N VAL A 68 -8.07 -17.63 20.33
CA VAL A 68 -8.01 -16.21 19.92
C VAL A 68 -6.93 -16.00 18.86
N THR A 69 -5.71 -16.50 19.10
CA THR A 69 -4.58 -16.40 18.17
C THR A 69 -4.87 -17.12 16.84
N ALA A 70 -5.45 -18.32 16.88
CA ALA A 70 -5.76 -19.09 15.67
C ALA A 70 -6.88 -18.46 14.82
N ALA A 71 -7.82 -17.77 15.46
CA ALA A 71 -8.90 -17.09 14.75
C ALA A 71 -8.43 -15.80 14.06
N ILE A 72 -7.37 -15.16 14.56
CA ILE A 72 -6.90 -13.86 14.08
C ILE A 72 -6.20 -13.94 12.74
N GLY A 73 -6.44 -12.90 11.92
CA GLY A 73 -5.60 -12.57 10.80
C GLY A 73 -5.97 -13.30 9.52
N GLY A 74 -7.16 -13.88 9.42
CA GLY A 74 -7.64 -14.55 8.21
C GLY A 74 -7.63 -13.61 7.00
N VAL A 75 -8.02 -12.35 7.19
CA VAL A 75 -7.98 -11.33 6.11
C VAL A 75 -6.54 -11.04 5.71
N SER A 76 -5.64 -10.88 6.68
CA SER A 76 -4.23 -10.59 6.42
C SER A 76 -3.51 -11.73 5.70
N VAL A 77 -3.83 -12.98 6.04
CA VAL A 77 -3.29 -14.19 5.39
C VAL A 77 -3.80 -14.28 3.96
N PHE A 78 -5.10 -14.08 3.74
CA PHE A 78 -5.67 -14.04 2.40
C PHE A 78 -5.00 -12.95 1.54
N GLU A 79 -4.87 -11.74 2.08
CA GLU A 79 -4.23 -10.62 1.39
C GLU A 79 -2.76 -10.91 1.08
N TYR A 80 -2.04 -11.56 1.99
CA TYR A 80 -0.66 -11.98 1.78
C TYR A 80 -0.52 -12.87 0.53
N PHE A 81 -1.32 -13.93 0.45
CA PHE A 81 -1.30 -14.84 -0.69
C PHE A 81 -1.83 -14.20 -1.97
N TYR A 82 -2.85 -13.34 -1.87
CA TYR A 82 -3.37 -12.57 -2.99
C TYR A 82 -2.29 -11.67 -3.61
N ARG A 83 -1.58 -10.91 -2.77
CA ARG A 83 -0.44 -10.08 -3.19
C ARG A 83 0.68 -10.92 -3.79
N LEU A 84 1.06 -12.01 -3.12
CA LEU A 84 2.12 -12.92 -3.59
C LEU A 84 1.78 -13.49 -4.98
N TYR A 85 0.55 -13.96 -5.17
CA TYR A 85 0.05 -14.45 -6.46
C TYR A 85 0.11 -13.35 -7.52
N ASN A 86 -0.41 -12.17 -7.23
CA ASN A 86 -0.42 -11.06 -8.17
C ASN A 86 0.99 -10.58 -8.54
N LEU A 87 1.98 -10.67 -7.67
CA LEU A 87 3.37 -10.31 -7.98
C LEU A 87 4.07 -11.40 -8.80
N LEU A 88 3.88 -12.67 -8.45
CA LEU A 88 4.61 -13.80 -9.04
C LEU A 88 3.99 -14.34 -10.33
N ARG A 89 2.68 -14.17 -10.56
CA ARG A 89 2.00 -14.67 -11.77
C ARG A 89 2.69 -14.20 -13.05
N LYS A 90 2.86 -15.11 -14.02
CA LYS A 90 3.40 -14.80 -15.36
C LYS A 90 2.61 -13.65 -16.01
N GLY A 91 3.30 -12.64 -16.53
CA GLY A 91 2.66 -11.46 -17.14
C GLY A 91 1.98 -10.51 -16.15
N SER A 92 2.34 -10.56 -14.85
CA SER A 92 1.76 -9.66 -13.85
C SER A 92 1.89 -8.19 -14.23
N ARG A 93 0.75 -7.50 -14.17
CA ARG A 93 0.63 -6.05 -14.38
C ARG A 93 0.94 -5.24 -13.13
N ALA A 94 1.18 -5.86 -11.97
CA ALA A 94 1.34 -5.17 -10.68
C ALA A 94 2.78 -5.07 -10.18
N ARG A 95 3.73 -5.71 -10.88
CA ARG A 95 5.15 -5.75 -10.51
C ARG A 95 5.81 -4.36 -10.51
N PRO A 96 6.86 -4.16 -9.68
CA PRO A 96 7.67 -2.96 -9.77
C PRO A 96 8.28 -2.74 -11.15
N LEU A 97 8.45 -1.48 -11.55
CA LEU A 97 8.91 -1.11 -12.90
C LEU A 97 10.34 -1.59 -13.15
N ASN A 98 10.63 -2.31 -14.23
CA ASN A 98 11.95 -2.88 -14.53
C ASN A 98 12.43 -3.99 -13.55
N ALA A 99 11.52 -4.67 -12.87
CA ALA A 99 11.87 -5.79 -11.98
C ALA A 99 11.85 -7.15 -12.70
N ARG A 100 12.69 -8.09 -12.24
CA ARG A 100 12.68 -9.49 -12.70
C ARG A 100 11.39 -10.19 -12.24
N SER A 101 11.03 -11.29 -12.91
CA SER A 101 9.76 -11.99 -12.69
C SER A 101 9.55 -12.55 -11.26
N SER A 102 10.59 -12.62 -10.43
CA SER A 102 10.54 -13.12 -9.05
C SER A 102 10.71 -12.03 -7.98
N TRP A 103 10.77 -10.75 -8.36
CA TRP A 103 11.03 -9.68 -7.39
C TRP A 103 9.75 -9.24 -6.67
N LEU A 104 9.81 -9.24 -5.35
CA LEU A 104 8.74 -8.76 -4.47
C LEU A 104 8.86 -7.23 -4.32
N ASP A 105 7.73 -6.57 -4.07
CA ASP A 105 7.71 -5.15 -3.80
C ASP A 105 8.11 -4.83 -2.35
N PHE A 106 8.48 -3.58 -2.07
CA PHE A 106 9.00 -3.20 -0.76
C PHE A 106 7.95 -3.38 0.33
N PHE A 107 6.68 -3.08 0.04
CA PHE A 107 5.61 -3.33 0.99
C PHE A 107 5.45 -4.81 1.31
N HIS A 108 5.46 -5.71 0.33
CA HIS A 108 5.30 -7.14 0.58
C HIS A 108 6.46 -7.72 1.40
N ILE A 109 7.71 -7.28 1.17
CA ILE A 109 8.85 -7.67 2.01
C ILE A 109 8.64 -7.21 3.46
N ASN A 110 8.26 -5.95 3.67
CA ASN A 110 7.96 -5.44 5.02
C ASN A 110 6.76 -6.16 5.65
N PHE A 111 5.77 -6.50 4.84
CA PHE A 111 4.58 -7.21 5.29
C PHE A 111 4.94 -8.63 5.74
N THR A 112 5.81 -9.35 5.01
CA THR A 112 6.36 -10.65 5.45
C THR A 112 7.12 -10.53 6.77
N LEU A 113 7.97 -9.50 6.92
CA LEU A 113 8.73 -9.28 8.15
C LEU A 113 7.83 -9.00 9.35
N VAL A 114 6.84 -8.12 9.19
CA VAL A 114 5.85 -7.85 10.23
C VAL A 114 5.09 -9.11 10.57
N TRP A 115 4.59 -9.85 9.56
CA TRP A 115 3.85 -11.08 9.79
C TRP A 115 4.68 -12.10 10.59
N LEU A 116 5.97 -12.24 10.31
CA LEU A 116 6.87 -13.09 11.09
C LEU A 116 7.05 -12.60 12.54
N ILE A 117 7.23 -11.29 12.75
CA ILE A 117 7.34 -10.70 14.09
C ILE A 117 6.07 -10.97 14.90
N LEU A 118 4.89 -10.74 14.32
CA LEU A 118 3.61 -10.98 14.99
C LEU A 118 3.36 -12.46 15.24
N ALA A 119 3.73 -13.34 14.32
CA ALA A 119 3.64 -14.78 14.52
C ALA A 119 4.49 -15.22 15.74
N VAL A 120 5.73 -14.73 15.84
CA VAL A 120 6.60 -15.01 16.99
C VAL A 120 5.99 -14.43 18.28
N GLU A 121 5.55 -13.18 18.26
CA GLU A 121 4.96 -12.51 19.43
C GLU A 121 3.72 -13.23 19.95
N LEU A 122 2.81 -13.63 19.05
CA LEU A 122 1.60 -14.38 19.37
C LEU A 122 1.91 -15.79 19.87
N ILE A 123 2.81 -16.53 19.21
CA ILE A 123 3.18 -17.89 19.64
C ILE A 123 3.85 -17.85 21.01
N VAL A 124 4.86 -17.00 21.21
CA VAL A 124 5.57 -16.89 22.49
C VAL A 124 4.64 -16.41 23.60
N GLY A 125 3.69 -15.53 23.29
CA GLY A 125 2.67 -15.07 24.24
C GLY A 125 1.69 -16.17 24.65
N SER A 126 1.29 -17.04 23.71
CA SER A 126 0.23 -18.02 23.91
C SER A 126 0.69 -19.42 24.31
N VAL A 127 1.96 -19.80 24.11
CA VAL A 127 2.49 -21.15 24.43
C VAL A 127 2.54 -21.49 25.93
N PRO A 128 2.92 -20.59 26.85
CA PRO A 128 3.00 -20.92 28.27
C PRO A 128 1.64 -21.28 28.90
N HIS A 129 1.65 -22.10 29.97
CA HIS A 129 0.41 -22.50 30.67
C HIS A 129 -0.38 -21.29 31.16
N GLU A 130 0.32 -20.30 31.74
CA GLU A 130 -0.23 -18.96 31.98
C GLU A 130 0.28 -18.02 30.87
N PRO A 131 -0.60 -17.61 29.94
CA PRO A 131 -0.20 -16.83 28.77
C PRO A 131 0.28 -15.43 29.16
N TYR A 132 1.28 -14.93 28.43
CA TYR A 132 1.77 -13.57 28.63
C TYR A 132 0.84 -12.55 27.98
N VAL A 133 -0.29 -12.26 28.64
CA VAL A 133 -1.35 -11.37 28.14
C VAL A 133 -0.81 -10.01 27.68
N ARG A 134 0.16 -9.45 28.40
CA ARG A 134 0.79 -8.17 28.05
C ARG A 134 1.59 -8.23 26.75
N LEU A 135 2.24 -9.37 26.47
CA LEU A 135 2.95 -9.57 25.20
C LEU A 135 1.94 -9.69 24.05
N ILE A 136 0.83 -10.41 24.24
CA ILE A 136 -0.23 -10.52 23.23
C ILE A 136 -0.91 -9.16 22.99
N ALA A 137 -1.04 -8.33 24.02
CA ALA A 137 -1.56 -6.96 23.89
C ALA A 137 -0.63 -6.00 23.13
N MET A 138 0.65 -6.38 22.95
CA MET A 138 1.65 -5.58 22.25
C MET A 138 1.67 -5.79 20.73
N VAL A 139 0.94 -6.77 20.20
CA VAL A 139 0.91 -7.13 18.78
C VAL A 139 0.69 -5.92 17.86
N LEU A 140 -0.36 -5.12 18.10
CA LEU A 140 -0.62 -3.92 17.28
C LEU A 140 0.35 -2.77 17.55
N PRO A 141 0.72 -2.44 18.82
CA PRO A 141 1.83 -1.53 19.10
C PRO A 141 3.15 -1.91 18.40
N THR A 142 3.46 -3.21 18.30
CA THR A 142 4.65 -3.72 17.60
C THR A 142 4.58 -3.40 16.10
N VAL A 143 3.41 -3.55 15.46
CA VAL A 143 3.20 -3.11 14.06
C VAL A 143 3.43 -1.60 13.93
N MET A 144 2.90 -0.81 14.86
CA MET A 144 3.07 0.64 14.88
C MET A 144 4.54 1.05 15.03
N PHE A 145 5.29 0.40 15.93
CA PHE A 145 6.73 0.62 16.07
C PHE A 145 7.48 0.23 14.81
N TYR A 146 7.21 -0.96 14.24
CA TYR A 146 7.91 -1.43 13.05
C TYR A 146 7.75 -0.45 11.88
N PHE A 147 6.51 -0.15 11.49
CA PHE A 147 6.27 0.75 10.37
C PHE A 147 6.74 2.16 10.68
N GLY A 148 6.53 2.63 11.92
CA GLY A 148 7.04 3.89 12.42
C GLY A 148 8.56 4.02 12.22
N PHE A 149 9.35 3.13 12.81
CA PHE A 149 10.80 3.17 12.72
C PHE A 149 11.31 2.96 11.30
N VAL A 150 10.79 1.99 10.56
CA VAL A 150 11.21 1.75 9.16
C VAL A 150 10.96 2.99 8.30
N HIS A 151 9.77 3.59 8.39
CA HIS A 151 9.43 4.75 7.57
C HIS A 151 10.20 6.00 7.98
N LEU A 152 10.43 6.22 9.28
CA LEU A 152 11.21 7.36 9.76
C LEU A 152 12.68 7.21 9.37
N THR A 153 13.24 6.01 9.53
CA THR A 153 14.65 5.74 9.24
C THR A 153 14.95 5.93 7.76
N LEU A 154 14.09 5.45 6.86
CA LEU A 154 14.25 5.69 5.43
C LEU A 154 14.25 7.18 5.09
N ASP A 155 13.37 7.96 5.70
CA ASP A 155 13.31 9.40 5.46
C ASP A 155 14.49 10.16 6.08
N VAL A 156 14.97 9.76 7.26
CA VAL A 156 16.19 10.30 7.89
C VAL A 156 17.41 10.03 7.02
N LEU A 157 17.59 8.79 6.58
CA LEU A 157 18.69 8.42 5.70
C LEU A 157 18.60 9.16 4.36
N ARG A 158 17.38 9.39 3.85
CA ARG A 158 17.16 10.20 2.65
C ARG A 158 17.61 11.65 2.87
N MET A 159 17.26 12.27 4.00
CA MET A 159 17.68 13.64 4.33
C MET A 159 19.20 13.76 4.47
N MET A 160 19.86 12.71 4.96
CA MET A 160 21.32 12.61 5.03
C MET A 160 21.98 12.42 3.65
N GLY A 161 21.20 12.23 2.58
CA GLY A 161 21.70 12.07 1.22
C GLY A 161 22.15 10.66 0.87
N PHE A 162 21.79 9.64 1.67
CA PHE A 162 22.09 8.25 1.33
C PHE A 162 21.30 7.82 0.10
N LYS A 163 22.00 7.09 -0.79
CA LYS A 163 21.42 6.45 -1.96
C LYS A 163 20.82 5.11 -1.58
N ALA A 164 19.80 4.65 -2.32
CA ALA A 164 19.13 3.38 -2.08
C ALA A 164 20.15 2.22 -2.17
N PRO A 165 20.42 1.47 -1.07
CA PRO A 165 21.45 0.43 -1.04
C PRO A 165 21.05 -0.82 -1.83
N PHE A 166 19.74 -1.05 -1.92
CA PHE A 166 19.11 -2.08 -2.73
C PHE A 166 17.88 -1.47 -3.43
N ARG A 167 17.22 -2.26 -4.25
CA ARG A 167 16.04 -1.84 -5.00
C ARG A 167 14.83 -1.69 -4.06
N ILE A 168 14.27 -0.50 -3.96
CA ILE A 168 13.07 -0.20 -3.18
C ILE A 168 11.91 -0.03 -4.16
N SER A 169 11.11 -1.08 -4.33
CA SER A 169 10.00 -1.15 -5.29
C SER A 169 10.44 -0.73 -6.71
N SER A 170 9.87 0.32 -7.29
CA SER A 170 10.27 0.81 -8.62
C SER A 170 11.57 1.62 -8.63
N THR A 171 12.13 1.93 -7.47
CA THR A 171 13.36 2.72 -7.35
C THR A 171 14.60 1.81 -7.46
N PRO A 172 15.47 2.00 -8.46
CA PRO A 172 16.65 1.16 -8.64
C PRO A 172 17.72 1.42 -7.57
N LYS A 173 18.60 0.44 -7.38
CA LYS A 173 19.78 0.59 -6.51
C LYS A 173 20.63 1.77 -6.97
N GLY A 174 21.10 2.59 -6.04
CA GLY A 174 21.95 3.76 -6.31
C GLY A 174 21.20 5.04 -6.68
N ALA A 175 19.87 4.99 -6.88
CA ALA A 175 19.05 6.21 -7.00
C ALA A 175 18.89 6.92 -5.64
N PRO A 176 18.48 8.20 -5.62
CA PRO A 176 18.03 8.86 -4.40
C PRO A 176 16.96 8.01 -3.71
N MET A 177 17.05 7.89 -2.39
CA MET A 177 16.09 7.13 -1.61
C MET A 177 14.69 7.74 -1.76
N PRO A 178 13.65 6.95 -2.10
CA PRO A 178 12.30 7.47 -2.16
C PRO A 178 11.79 7.78 -0.74
N THR A 179 10.76 8.62 -0.62
CA THR A 179 10.02 8.73 0.65
C THR A 179 9.45 7.35 0.98
N ALA A 180 9.49 6.92 2.24
CA ALA A 180 8.87 5.65 2.61
C ALA A 180 7.39 5.57 2.21
N LEU A 181 6.65 6.68 2.41
CA LEU A 181 5.26 6.81 1.98
C LEU A 181 5.07 6.70 0.45
N TYR A 182 6.03 7.17 -0.35
CA TYR A 182 5.96 7.01 -1.82
C TYR A 182 5.97 5.52 -2.18
N ALA A 183 6.90 4.75 -1.62
CA ALA A 183 6.99 3.32 -1.88
C ALA A 183 5.74 2.57 -1.41
N LEU A 184 5.21 2.94 -0.24
CA LEU A 184 3.97 2.37 0.31
C LEU A 184 2.77 2.60 -0.61
N ILE A 185 2.53 3.85 -1.04
CA ILE A 185 1.41 4.18 -1.92
C ILE A 185 1.55 3.49 -3.28
N GLU A 186 2.77 3.50 -3.84
CA GLU A 186 3.06 2.82 -5.10
C GLU A 186 2.66 1.34 -5.04
N ASP A 187 3.08 0.63 -4.00
CA ASP A 187 2.89 -0.82 -3.89
C ASP A 187 1.45 -1.21 -3.55
N VAL A 188 0.82 -0.52 -2.60
CA VAL A 188 -0.57 -0.81 -2.19
C VAL A 188 -1.55 -0.52 -3.32
N VAL A 189 -1.43 0.63 -3.99
CA VAL A 189 -2.36 0.99 -5.06
C VAL A 189 -2.10 0.15 -6.31
N ALA A 190 -0.84 -0.19 -6.62
CA ALA A 190 -0.54 -1.03 -7.77
C ALA A 190 -1.07 -2.46 -7.63
N VAL A 191 -0.98 -3.05 -6.43
CA VAL A 191 -1.37 -4.45 -6.18
C VAL A 191 -2.81 -4.53 -5.70
N ASP A 192 -3.10 -4.03 -4.50
CA ASP A 192 -4.39 -4.18 -3.82
C ASP A 192 -5.45 -3.28 -4.44
N GLY A 193 -5.03 -2.08 -4.85
CA GLY A 193 -5.86 -1.14 -5.57
C GLY A 193 -6.14 -1.55 -7.03
N GLY A 194 -5.37 -2.50 -7.59
CA GLY A 194 -5.46 -2.91 -8.99
C GLY A 194 -4.99 -1.86 -10.00
N GLY A 195 -4.23 -0.85 -9.58
CA GLY A 195 -3.70 0.21 -10.46
C GLY A 195 -2.56 -0.24 -11.38
N GLY A 196 -1.85 -1.30 -11.00
CA GLY A 196 -0.77 -1.90 -11.76
C GLY A 196 0.39 -0.95 -12.13
N GLN A 197 1.15 -1.33 -13.14
CA GLN A 197 2.31 -0.61 -13.67
C GLN A 197 1.94 0.75 -14.27
N ILE A 198 0.72 0.91 -14.78
CA ILE A 198 0.22 2.19 -15.29
C ILE A 198 0.17 3.21 -14.16
N TYR A 199 -0.35 2.81 -12.99
CA TYR A 199 -0.34 3.66 -11.81
C TYR A 199 1.09 3.94 -11.33
N ARG A 200 1.97 2.93 -11.25
CA ARG A 200 3.38 3.14 -10.85
C ARG A 200 4.09 4.15 -11.75
N TYR A 201 3.88 4.05 -13.07
CA TYR A 201 4.42 4.98 -14.05
C TYR A 201 3.90 6.40 -13.80
N ALA A 202 2.58 6.58 -13.70
CA ALA A 202 1.97 7.89 -13.51
C ALA A 202 2.36 8.53 -12.18
N LEU A 203 2.43 7.74 -11.10
CA LEU A 203 2.87 8.20 -9.79
C LEU A 203 4.33 8.67 -9.84
N ARG A 204 5.21 7.91 -10.49
CA ARG A 204 6.61 8.29 -10.68
C ARG A 204 6.75 9.56 -11.50
N THR A 205 6.00 9.71 -12.59
CA THR A 205 5.99 10.92 -13.42
C THR A 205 5.55 12.15 -12.62
N ARG A 206 4.45 12.05 -11.86
CA ARG A 206 4.00 13.16 -11.00
C ARG A 206 5.01 13.48 -9.90
N TYR A 207 5.56 12.46 -9.26
CA TYR A 207 6.55 12.61 -8.20
C TYR A 207 7.82 13.33 -8.68
N LEU A 208 8.33 12.97 -9.85
CA LEU A 208 9.52 13.59 -10.43
C LEU A 208 9.26 14.99 -11.00
N SER A 209 8.03 15.28 -11.41
CA SER A 209 7.65 16.58 -12.00
C SER A 209 7.20 17.62 -10.97
N SER A 210 6.76 17.21 -9.78
CA SER A 210 6.20 18.11 -8.76
C SER A 210 7.01 18.08 -7.44
N PRO A 211 7.90 19.06 -7.20
CA PRO A 211 8.55 19.27 -5.91
C PRO A 211 7.55 19.40 -4.75
N TYR A 212 6.41 20.06 -4.98
CA TYR A 212 5.35 20.21 -3.98
C TYR A 212 4.78 18.84 -3.57
N PHE A 213 4.50 17.97 -4.54
CA PHE A 213 3.99 16.62 -4.27
C PHE A 213 4.97 15.79 -3.44
N ARG A 214 6.27 15.83 -3.77
CA ARG A 214 7.32 15.15 -3.00
C ARG A 214 7.37 15.62 -1.55
N ARG A 215 7.28 16.95 -1.38
CA ARG A 215 7.30 17.59 -0.07
C ARG A 215 6.09 17.20 0.77
N MET A 216 4.90 17.23 0.19
CA MET A 216 3.67 16.77 0.83
C MET A 216 3.81 15.30 1.31
N LEU A 217 4.35 14.41 0.47
CA LEU A 217 4.56 13.01 0.86
C LEU A 217 5.54 12.86 2.03
N PHE A 218 6.61 13.65 2.06
CA PHE A 218 7.57 13.66 3.18
C PHE A 218 6.90 14.13 4.49
N GLU A 219 6.20 15.26 4.46
CA GLU A 219 5.52 15.80 5.65
C GLU A 219 4.46 14.83 6.19
N MET A 220 3.73 14.20 5.27
CA MET A 220 2.75 13.17 5.61
C MET A 220 3.41 11.94 6.23
N ASN A 221 4.55 11.50 5.68
CA ASN A 221 5.30 10.39 6.23
C ASN A 221 5.77 10.69 7.66
N CYS A 222 6.35 11.87 7.91
CA CYS A 222 6.75 12.28 9.26
C CYS A 222 5.57 12.33 10.24
N PHE A 223 4.42 12.84 9.81
CA PHE A 223 3.21 12.91 10.64
C PHE A 223 2.71 11.52 11.06
N TRP A 224 2.63 10.58 10.11
CA TRP A 224 2.18 9.21 10.38
C TRP A 224 3.22 8.39 11.13
N SER A 225 4.46 8.39 10.67
CA SER A 225 5.55 7.60 11.25
C SER A 225 5.94 8.09 12.65
N GLY A 226 6.10 9.41 12.83
CA GLY A 226 6.37 10.01 14.13
C GLY A 226 5.19 9.83 15.10
N GLY A 227 3.96 10.04 14.61
CA GLY A 227 2.75 9.77 15.38
C GLY A 227 2.66 8.31 15.81
N SER A 228 3.00 7.37 14.93
CA SER A 228 2.99 5.94 15.20
C SER A 228 3.96 5.57 16.32
N ILE A 229 5.21 6.06 16.29
CA ILE A 229 6.20 5.76 17.33
C ILE A 229 5.78 6.33 18.69
N ILE A 230 5.31 7.59 18.71
CA ILE A 230 4.90 8.25 19.96
C ILE A 230 3.70 7.55 20.58
N PHE A 231 2.66 7.27 19.79
CA PHE A 231 1.46 6.61 20.31
C PHE A 231 1.69 5.13 20.63
N ALA A 232 2.54 4.44 19.87
CA ALA A 232 2.96 3.09 20.23
C ALA A 232 3.63 3.09 21.62
N ALA A 233 4.54 4.03 21.91
CA ALA A 233 5.17 4.15 23.23
C ALA A 233 4.17 4.44 24.35
N VAL A 234 3.19 5.32 24.11
CA VAL A 234 2.10 5.59 25.08
C VAL A 234 1.27 4.34 25.32
N ILE A 235 0.85 3.65 24.26
CA ILE A 235 0.03 2.43 24.38
C ILE A 235 0.82 1.34 25.09
N THR A 236 2.10 1.15 24.78
CA THR A 236 2.99 0.24 25.50
C THR A 236 3.05 0.57 26.99
N ALA A 237 3.25 1.84 27.36
CA ALA A 237 3.23 2.24 28.76
C ALA A 237 1.91 1.88 29.46
N LEU A 238 0.77 2.07 28.78
CA LEU A 238 -0.54 1.65 29.30
C LEU A 238 -0.64 0.12 29.44
N VAL A 239 -0.18 -0.63 28.44
CA VAL A 239 -0.18 -2.10 28.45
C VAL A 239 0.64 -2.66 29.61
N PHE A 240 1.73 -2.01 30.02
CA PHE A 240 2.57 -2.48 31.13
C PHE A 240 2.17 -1.93 32.51
N THR A 241 1.32 -0.91 32.59
CA THR A 241 0.91 -0.28 33.87
C THR A 241 -0.50 -0.67 34.32
N LEU A 242 -1.37 -1.05 33.40
CA LEU A 242 -2.77 -1.36 33.70
C LEU A 242 -2.99 -2.85 34.03
N PRO A 243 -4.14 -3.22 34.64
CA PRO A 243 -4.54 -4.61 34.83
C PRO A 243 -4.66 -5.36 33.50
N GLU A 244 -4.37 -6.65 33.48
CA GLU A 244 -4.21 -7.44 32.24
C GLU A 244 -5.43 -7.41 31.29
N PRO A 245 -6.69 -7.56 31.75
CA PRO A 245 -7.83 -7.49 30.83
C PRO A 245 -8.01 -6.12 30.19
N VAL A 246 -7.67 -5.06 30.94
CA VAL A 246 -7.71 -3.68 30.45
C VAL A 246 -6.56 -3.44 29.48
N ALA A 247 -5.35 -3.91 29.82
CA ALA A 247 -4.18 -3.85 28.95
C ALA A 247 -4.42 -4.55 27.61
N PHE A 248 -5.02 -5.74 27.63
CA PHE A 248 -5.42 -6.46 26.42
C PHE A 248 -6.41 -5.63 25.60
N THR A 249 -7.49 -5.15 26.22
CA THR A 249 -8.51 -4.38 25.49
C THR A 249 -7.94 -3.10 24.86
N LEU A 250 -7.12 -2.36 25.59
CA LEU A 250 -6.52 -1.11 25.11
C LEU A 250 -5.41 -1.35 24.08
N GLY A 251 -4.58 -2.38 24.26
CA GLY A 251 -3.52 -2.74 23.32
C GLY A 251 -4.06 -3.07 21.92
N TRP A 252 -5.23 -3.71 21.85
CA TRP A 252 -5.90 -4.02 20.60
C TRP A 252 -6.74 -2.85 20.05
N SER A 253 -7.41 -2.06 20.89
CA SER A 253 -8.35 -1.02 20.42
C SER A 253 -7.72 0.35 20.14
N LEU A 254 -6.76 0.80 20.94
CA LEU A 254 -6.17 2.14 20.80
C LEU A 254 -5.45 2.35 19.47
N PRO A 255 -4.72 1.38 18.89
CA PRO A 255 -4.13 1.53 17.56
C PRO A 255 -5.16 1.83 16.46
N PHE A 256 -6.34 1.20 16.51
CA PHE A 256 -7.42 1.46 15.56
C PHE A 256 -8.04 2.83 15.77
N ALA A 257 -8.27 3.23 17.03
CA ALA A 257 -8.76 4.58 17.34
C ALA A 257 -7.78 5.65 16.84
N TRP A 258 -6.48 5.45 17.08
CA TRP A 258 -5.41 6.31 16.58
C TRP A 258 -5.41 6.38 15.04
N ALA A 259 -5.42 5.23 14.35
CA ALA A 259 -5.42 5.17 12.89
C ALA A 259 -6.65 5.86 12.27
N GLY A 260 -7.82 5.72 12.91
CA GLY A 260 -9.05 6.40 12.52
C GLY A 260 -8.93 7.93 12.62
N ILE A 261 -8.46 8.43 13.77
CA ILE A 261 -8.26 9.87 13.98
C ILE A 261 -7.22 10.43 12.99
N TRP A 262 -6.09 9.76 12.81
CA TRP A 262 -5.05 10.21 11.89
C TRP A 262 -5.55 10.24 10.43
N THR A 263 -6.39 9.28 10.05
CA THR A 263 -7.02 9.24 8.72
C THR A 263 -7.98 10.42 8.53
N LEU A 264 -8.81 10.73 9.54
CA LEU A 264 -9.73 11.88 9.50
C LEU A 264 -8.99 13.22 9.37
N ILE A 265 -7.80 13.34 9.97
CA ILE A 265 -6.94 14.53 9.83
C ILE A 265 -6.29 14.57 8.43
N THR A 266 -5.80 13.42 7.95
CA THR A 266 -5.02 13.30 6.72
C THR A 266 -5.85 13.56 5.47
N ILE A 267 -7.10 13.10 5.41
CA ILE A 267 -7.97 13.27 4.24
C ILE A 267 -8.12 14.74 3.81
N PRO A 268 -8.60 15.67 4.66
CA PRO A 268 -8.75 17.07 4.28
C PRO A 268 -7.39 17.76 4.06
N TRP A 269 -6.34 17.34 4.76
CA TRP A 269 -4.99 17.87 4.55
C TRP A 269 -4.50 17.54 3.14
N VAL A 270 -4.48 16.27 2.74
CA VAL A 270 -4.04 15.86 1.39
C VAL A 270 -4.91 16.51 0.31
N GLN A 271 -6.23 16.58 0.51
CA GLN A 271 -7.11 17.27 -0.45
C GLN A 271 -6.77 18.76 -0.61
N SER A 272 -6.44 19.44 0.49
CA SER A 272 -6.02 20.83 0.46
C SER A 272 -4.67 21.00 -0.24
N ASP A 273 -3.70 20.13 0.02
CA ASP A 273 -2.36 20.21 -0.57
C ASP A 273 -2.38 19.87 -2.06
N LEU A 274 -3.17 18.89 -2.50
CA LEU A 274 -3.34 18.59 -3.93
C LEU A 274 -4.04 19.74 -4.69
N ARG A 275 -4.94 20.48 -4.03
CA ARG A 275 -5.56 21.68 -4.61
C ARG A 275 -4.54 22.82 -4.76
N ARG A 276 -3.73 23.06 -3.73
CA ARG A 276 -2.65 24.05 -3.76
C ARG A 276 -1.58 23.71 -4.80
N GLU A 277 -1.24 22.43 -4.94
CA GLU A 277 -0.35 21.95 -6.00
C GLU A 277 -0.91 22.31 -7.37
N LYS A 278 -2.20 22.06 -7.61
CA LYS A 278 -2.87 22.39 -8.88
C LYS A 278 -2.88 23.90 -9.14
N GLU A 279 -3.14 24.72 -8.13
CA GLU A 279 -3.11 26.18 -8.23
C GLU A 279 -1.69 26.69 -8.53
N ALA A 280 -0.68 26.20 -7.82
CA ALA A 280 0.72 26.57 -8.04
C ALA A 280 1.22 26.15 -9.43
N TRP A 281 0.76 24.99 -9.92
CA TRP A 281 1.02 24.50 -11.27
C TRP A 281 0.40 25.41 -12.33
N ALA A 282 -0.86 25.82 -12.16
CA ALA A 282 -1.56 26.70 -13.09
C ALA A 282 -0.93 28.10 -13.17
N GLN A 283 -0.31 28.57 -12.09
CA GLN A 283 0.34 29.88 -12.03
C GLN A 283 1.78 29.87 -12.58
N ASN A 284 2.32 28.72 -13.03
CA ASN A 284 3.72 28.54 -13.41
C ASN A 284 4.71 29.06 -12.35
N VAL A 285 4.31 29.04 -11.07
CA VAL A 285 5.20 29.44 -9.98
C VAL A 285 6.31 28.41 -9.94
N GLY A 286 7.56 28.85 -10.19
CA GLY A 286 8.74 27.98 -10.15
C GLY A 286 8.77 27.20 -8.84
N GLN A 287 8.48 25.90 -8.90
CA GLN A 287 8.36 25.05 -7.71
C GLN A 287 9.73 24.65 -7.12
N GLY A 288 10.82 25.14 -7.73
CA GLY A 288 12.21 24.97 -7.37
C GLY A 288 12.76 23.56 -7.57
N GLY A 289 14.05 23.47 -7.91
CA GLY A 289 14.74 22.23 -8.28
C GLY A 289 14.74 21.95 -9.78
N GLU A 290 15.67 21.09 -10.21
CA GLU A 290 15.74 20.61 -11.59
C GLU A 290 14.54 19.70 -11.90
N PRO A 291 13.81 19.93 -13.01
CA PRO A 291 12.76 19.03 -13.46
C PRO A 291 13.26 17.60 -13.56
N CYS A 292 12.45 16.65 -13.10
CA CYS A 292 12.70 15.23 -13.28
C CYS A 292 13.96 14.66 -12.61
N VAL A 293 14.51 15.41 -11.64
CA VAL A 293 15.56 14.96 -10.73
C VAL A 293 15.03 14.96 -9.29
N ASP A 294 15.22 13.84 -8.58
CA ASP A 294 14.89 13.78 -7.16
C ASP A 294 15.93 14.49 -6.28
N GLN A 295 15.91 15.82 -6.29
CA GLN A 295 16.72 16.66 -5.43
C GLN A 295 16.10 16.79 -4.04
N VAL A 296 16.72 16.15 -3.04
CA VAL A 296 16.29 16.20 -1.63
C VAL A 296 16.30 17.63 -1.05
N ARG A 297 17.20 18.49 -1.55
CA ARG A 297 17.41 19.86 -1.06
C ARG A 297 16.90 20.97 -2.00
N ALA A 298 16.09 20.62 -3.00
CA ALA A 298 15.50 21.64 -3.86
C ALA A 298 14.65 22.62 -3.03
N PRO A 299 14.69 23.94 -3.32
CA PRO A 299 13.82 24.91 -2.66
C PRO A 299 12.38 24.66 -3.07
N ALA A 300 11.65 23.85 -2.30
CA ALA A 300 10.27 23.51 -2.61
C ALA A 300 9.32 24.66 -2.23
N ALA A 301 8.24 24.81 -3.00
CA ALA A 301 7.15 25.74 -2.69
C ALA A 301 6.59 25.52 -1.27
N ARG A 302 6.17 26.63 -0.62
CA ARG A 302 5.71 26.65 0.78
C ARG A 302 4.49 25.74 1.01
N THR A 303 4.70 24.60 1.64
CA THR A 303 3.66 23.72 2.21
C THR A 303 3.25 24.21 3.60
N ARG A 304 2.16 23.66 4.17
CA ARG A 304 1.57 24.11 5.44
C ARG A 304 2.53 24.05 6.65
N PHE A 305 3.53 23.18 6.66
CA PHE A 305 4.42 22.94 7.80
C PHE A 305 5.82 23.58 7.69
N THR A 306 5.98 24.64 6.90
CA THR A 306 7.29 25.30 6.72
C THR A 306 7.89 25.79 8.05
N SER A 307 7.06 26.12 9.05
CA SER A 307 7.53 26.60 10.37
C SER A 307 8.34 25.55 11.16
N VAL A 308 8.06 24.26 10.98
CA VAL A 308 8.80 23.19 11.68
C VAL A 308 10.15 22.97 11.01
N GLN A 309 10.24 23.14 9.69
CA GLN A 309 11.47 22.92 8.94
C GLN A 309 12.45 24.10 9.03
N GLU A 310 12.00 25.33 9.25
CA GLU A 310 12.89 26.47 9.55
C GLU A 310 13.58 26.31 10.92
N ALA A 311 12.99 25.53 11.84
CA ALA A 311 13.55 25.22 13.15
C ALA A 311 14.49 23.98 13.17
N ILE A 312 14.47 23.14 12.15
CA ILE A 312 15.34 21.96 12.04
C ILE A 312 16.81 22.29 11.69
N PRO A 313 17.15 23.21 10.75
CA PRO A 313 18.54 23.56 10.45
C PRO A 313 19.24 24.24 11.62
N SER A 314 18.52 24.81 12.61
CA SER A 314 19.12 25.30 13.86
C SER A 314 19.56 24.18 14.82
N ILE A 315 19.12 22.93 14.63
CA ILE A 315 19.43 21.81 15.54
C ILE A 315 20.65 21.00 15.08
N LEU A 316 21.01 21.06 13.79
CA LEU A 316 22.19 20.38 13.23
C LEU A 316 23.23 21.42 12.73
N PRO A 317 24.36 21.62 13.43
CA PRO A 317 25.34 22.68 13.11
C PRO A 317 26.14 22.45 11.81
N TRP A 318 25.80 21.44 10.99
CA TRP A 318 26.61 21.01 9.85
C TRP A 318 26.02 21.31 8.46
N SER A 319 24.94 22.10 8.37
CA SER A 319 24.38 22.52 7.07
C SER A 319 24.58 24.02 6.82
N ARG A 320 25.70 24.37 6.17
CA ARG A 320 25.90 25.71 5.60
C ARG A 320 25.05 25.85 4.34
N ASN A 321 24.07 26.75 4.36
CA ASN A 321 23.21 27.06 3.21
C ASN A 321 24.03 27.65 2.05
N LYS A 322 23.80 27.12 0.84
CA LYS A 322 24.12 27.83 -0.41
C LYS A 322 22.78 28.11 -1.08
N GLU A 323 22.39 29.38 -1.11
CA GLU A 323 21.18 29.82 -1.79
C GLU A 323 21.28 29.48 -3.27
N ILE A 324 20.26 28.81 -3.81
CA ILE A 324 20.13 28.52 -5.24
C ILE A 324 19.02 29.42 -5.78
N PRO A 325 19.27 30.18 -6.86
CA PRO A 325 18.26 31.06 -7.45
C PRO A 325 17.04 30.27 -7.97
N PRO A 326 15.86 30.92 -8.09
CA PRO A 326 14.64 30.28 -8.59
C PRO A 326 14.85 29.72 -10.01
N SER A 327 14.46 28.46 -10.22
CA SER A 327 14.58 27.78 -11.51
C SER A 327 13.43 28.13 -12.46
N VAL A 328 13.76 28.17 -13.76
CA VAL A 328 12.86 28.45 -14.89
C VAL A 328 11.85 27.30 -15.04
N PRO A 329 10.55 27.58 -15.30
CA PRO A 329 9.56 26.53 -15.55
C PRO A 329 9.88 25.71 -16.81
N PRO A 330 9.32 24.50 -16.95
CA PRO A 330 9.79 23.54 -17.95
C PRO A 330 9.60 24.04 -19.39
N ALA A 331 10.55 23.69 -20.26
CA ALA A 331 10.35 23.72 -21.71
C ALA A 331 10.04 22.28 -22.17
N GLY A 332 8.77 21.88 -22.10
CA GLY A 332 8.29 20.60 -22.65
C GLY A 332 8.00 19.47 -21.64
N PRO A 333 7.34 18.38 -22.09
CA PRO A 333 7.12 17.17 -21.28
C PRO A 333 8.47 16.55 -20.89
N CYS A 334 8.60 16.04 -19.66
CA CYS A 334 9.78 15.24 -19.33
C CYS A 334 9.77 13.94 -20.15
N ASP A 335 10.63 13.86 -21.14
CA ASP A 335 11.07 12.59 -21.71
C ASP A 335 11.99 11.92 -20.67
N ILE A 336 11.41 11.12 -19.79
CA ILE A 336 12.13 10.46 -18.69
C ILE A 336 12.97 9.31 -19.29
N GLU A 337 14.24 9.58 -19.58
CA GLU A 337 15.22 8.55 -19.94
C GLU A 337 15.25 7.42 -18.89
N GLY A 338 15.03 6.17 -19.32
CA GLY A 338 15.06 4.98 -18.46
C GLY A 338 13.72 4.55 -17.84
N LEU A 339 12.61 5.22 -18.18
CA LEU A 339 11.27 4.71 -17.88
C LEU A 339 10.83 3.78 -19.04
N PRO A 340 10.32 2.57 -18.78
CA PRO A 340 9.84 1.70 -19.87
C PRO A 340 8.71 2.41 -20.62
N PRO A 341 8.50 2.09 -21.92
CA PRO A 341 7.43 2.68 -22.71
C PRO A 341 6.10 2.49 -21.98
N LYS A 342 5.26 3.53 -21.99
CA LYS A 342 3.92 3.51 -21.39
C LYS A 342 3.21 2.22 -21.84
N PRO A 343 2.67 1.39 -20.92
CA PRO A 343 1.94 0.19 -21.30
C PRO A 343 0.78 0.56 -22.24
N ALA A 344 0.61 -0.18 -23.34
CA ALA A 344 -0.48 0.05 -24.30
C ALA A 344 -1.84 0.07 -23.58
N SER A 345 -2.61 1.12 -23.84
CA SER A 345 -3.89 1.44 -23.19
C SER A 345 -5.05 0.62 -23.75
N LEU A 346 -6.02 0.27 -22.90
CA LEU A 346 -7.42 0.15 -23.32
C LEU A 346 -7.88 1.53 -23.84
N PRO A 347 -8.71 1.61 -24.88
CA PRO A 347 -9.01 2.86 -25.58
C PRO A 347 -9.64 3.90 -24.64
N ASP A 348 -9.21 5.16 -24.80
CA ASP A 348 -9.88 6.33 -24.24
C ASP A 348 -11.29 6.40 -24.84
N SER A 349 -12.29 5.96 -24.08
CA SER A 349 -13.69 6.31 -24.33
C SER A 349 -14.20 7.12 -23.15
N THR A 350 -14.10 8.44 -23.30
CA THR A 350 -15.11 9.35 -22.76
C THR A 350 -16.23 9.38 -23.79
N PRO A 351 -17.42 8.80 -23.57
CA PRO A 351 -18.56 9.14 -24.41
C PRO A 351 -19.09 10.48 -23.92
N ALA A 352 -18.99 11.49 -24.77
CA ALA A 352 -19.82 12.68 -24.68
C ALA A 352 -21.29 12.22 -24.64
N ALA A 353 -22.03 12.71 -23.64
CA ALA A 353 -23.46 12.54 -23.57
C ALA A 353 -24.11 13.31 -24.72
N THR A 354 -24.52 12.62 -25.77
CA THR A 354 -25.50 13.13 -26.73
C THR A 354 -26.78 12.33 -26.52
N LEU A 355 -27.74 13.00 -25.87
CA LEU A 355 -29.14 12.58 -25.82
C LEU A 355 -29.73 12.70 -27.22
N GLU A 356 -30.13 11.59 -27.82
CA GLU A 356 -31.08 11.60 -28.92
C GLU A 356 -32.19 10.59 -28.65
N ASN A 357 -33.42 11.04 -28.87
CA ASN A 357 -34.67 10.49 -28.39
C ASN A 357 -35.27 9.45 -29.36
N GLN A 358 -35.99 8.50 -28.76
CA GLN A 358 -37.17 7.74 -29.28
C GLN A 358 -36.96 6.51 -30.20
N PRO A 359 -37.92 5.56 -30.24
CA PRO A 359 -38.55 4.87 -29.10
C PRO A 359 -38.63 3.33 -29.29
N LEU A 360 -38.91 2.62 -28.19
CA LEU A 360 -39.22 1.19 -28.16
C LEU A 360 -40.52 0.84 -28.92
N GLY A 361 -40.49 -0.29 -29.63
CA GLY A 361 -41.64 -1.10 -30.03
C GLY A 361 -41.22 -2.56 -30.26
N PRO A 362 -42.07 -3.57 -29.96
CA PRO A 362 -41.64 -4.87 -29.45
C PRO A 362 -41.78 -6.01 -30.47
N GLU A 363 -41.01 -7.09 -30.33
CA GLU A 363 -41.45 -8.45 -30.66
C GLU A 363 -40.48 -9.53 -30.13
N SER A 364 -41.05 -10.66 -29.76
CA SER A 364 -40.47 -11.89 -29.19
C SER A 364 -41.27 -13.06 -29.82
N PRO A 365 -40.97 -14.35 -29.60
CA PRO A 365 -39.76 -15.14 -29.84
C PRO A 365 -40.04 -16.42 -30.70
N SER A 366 -39.01 -17.05 -31.27
CA SER A 366 -38.98 -18.47 -31.72
C SER A 366 -37.56 -18.79 -32.22
N GLN A 367 -36.98 -20.01 -32.20
CA GLN A 367 -37.48 -21.36 -32.00
C GLN A 367 -36.29 -22.28 -31.64
N ILE A 368 -36.60 -23.41 -30.98
CA ILE A 368 -35.72 -24.54 -30.68
C ILE A 368 -35.90 -25.57 -31.80
N GLU A 369 -34.83 -26.16 -32.32
CA GLU A 369 -34.87 -27.41 -33.09
C GLU A 369 -33.51 -28.13 -32.97
N GLY A 370 -33.53 -29.44 -32.71
CA GLY A 370 -32.36 -30.32 -32.62
C GLY A 370 -32.47 -31.49 -33.60
N ASP A 371 -31.38 -32.24 -33.81
CA ASP A 371 -31.32 -33.71 -33.80
C ASP A 371 -29.90 -34.26 -34.12
N GLU A 372 -29.63 -35.43 -33.56
CA GLU A 372 -28.44 -36.31 -33.51
C GLU A 372 -28.28 -37.20 -34.79
N PRO A 373 -27.57 -38.36 -34.85
CA PRO A 373 -26.24 -38.81 -34.34
C PRO A 373 -25.41 -39.61 -35.40
N THR A 374 -24.17 -40.03 -35.09
CA THR A 374 -23.60 -41.30 -35.66
C THR A 374 -22.57 -41.94 -34.72
N GLN A 375 -22.71 -43.26 -34.52
CA GLN A 375 -21.97 -44.16 -33.62
C GLN A 375 -20.84 -44.97 -34.32
N HIS A 376 -19.71 -45.15 -33.61
CA HIS A 376 -18.90 -46.39 -33.35
C HIS A 376 -18.28 -47.26 -34.50
N PRO A 377 -17.15 -47.99 -34.27
CA PRO A 377 -17.10 -49.18 -33.39
C PRO A 377 -15.86 -49.39 -32.49
N MET A 378 -16.08 -50.31 -31.54
CA MET A 378 -15.21 -50.87 -30.49
C MET A 378 -14.08 -51.79 -30.98
N THR A 379 -13.07 -51.98 -30.12
CA THR A 379 -12.63 -53.34 -29.74
C THR A 379 -12.17 -53.38 -28.27
N SER A 380 -12.63 -54.43 -27.57
CA SER A 380 -12.30 -54.90 -26.21
C SER A 380 -10.84 -55.43 -26.11
N THR A 381 -10.23 -55.76 -24.96
CA THR A 381 -10.67 -56.70 -23.91
C THR A 381 -9.65 -56.73 -22.75
N ASP A 382 -10.14 -56.84 -21.49
CA ASP A 382 -9.71 -57.69 -20.35
C ASP A 382 -8.25 -57.72 -19.83
N GLU A 383 -7.91 -57.96 -18.54
CA GLU A 383 -8.63 -58.42 -17.34
C GLU A 383 -7.75 -58.26 -16.06
N ARG A 384 -8.40 -58.27 -14.87
CA ARG A 384 -7.96 -58.67 -13.48
C ARG A 384 -6.92 -57.80 -12.73
N GLY A 385 -7.15 -57.34 -11.49
CA GLY A 385 -7.63 -58.01 -10.25
C GLY A 385 -6.39 -58.53 -9.50
N THR A 386 -6.02 -58.26 -8.24
CA THR A 386 -6.62 -58.07 -6.89
C THR A 386 -5.56 -57.29 -6.05
N ASP A 387 -5.69 -56.77 -4.83
CA ASP A 387 -6.17 -57.39 -3.58
C ASP A 387 -6.17 -56.35 -2.43
N VAL A 388 -6.91 -56.67 -1.36
CA VAL A 388 -7.20 -55.86 -0.17
C VAL A 388 -6.29 -56.27 1.01
N GLY A 389 -5.85 -55.34 1.86
CA GLY A 389 -5.30 -55.69 3.17
C GLY A 389 -4.68 -54.54 3.99
N HIS A 390 -5.20 -54.33 5.20
CA HIS A 390 -4.69 -53.45 6.28
C HIS A 390 -5.06 -54.16 7.61
N PRO A 391 -4.58 -53.77 8.82
CA PRO A 391 -3.26 -53.34 9.32
C PRO A 391 -2.76 -54.19 10.53
N THR A 392 -1.50 -54.04 10.97
CA THR A 392 -1.05 -54.28 12.37
C THR A 392 0.30 -53.59 12.69
N LEU A 393 0.37 -52.94 13.86
CA LEU A 393 1.56 -52.48 14.63
C LEU A 393 1.78 -53.47 15.81
N PRO A 394 2.75 -53.28 16.74
CA PRO A 394 4.23 -53.18 16.64
C PRO A 394 4.97 -54.16 17.61
N SER A 395 6.30 -54.29 17.52
CA SER A 395 7.20 -54.80 18.59
C SER A 395 8.66 -54.46 18.23
N GLU A 396 9.34 -53.55 18.93
CA GLU A 396 10.22 -53.71 20.11
C GLU A 396 11.64 -54.28 19.82
N LYS A 397 12.67 -53.57 20.34
CA LYS A 397 14.09 -53.95 20.56
C LYS A 397 14.99 -54.18 19.34
N ASN A 398 15.84 -53.20 18.98
CA ASN A 398 17.18 -52.94 19.53
C ASN A 398 17.76 -51.66 18.89
#